data_AF-A0A4V1QS60-F1
#
_entry.id   AF-A0A4V1QS60-F1
#
_cell.length_a   1.000
_cell.length_b   1.000
_cell.length_c   1.000
_cell.angle_alpha   90.00
_cell.angle_beta   90.00
_cell.angle_gamma   90.00
#
_symmetry.space_group_name_H-M   'P 1'
#
loop_
_entity.id
_entity.type
_entity.pdbx_description
1 polymer ?
#
loop_
_entity_poly.entity_id
_entity_poly.type
_entity_poly.pdbx_seq_one_letter_code
_entity_poly.pdbx_strand_id
1 'polypeptide(L)'
;MSSNTMIDAIIGEPEVLEDAVTAADLALAEGVETDAAWLRLKESATALHSLQVKDGSVPQASDPSTGSGSREQASTLVDAIVESIEALAPRFPHEAEYLAASVVDFRRWQAEGFGVPDFLDSLVAFQPQRHRIDGIRHLVVFPMYTQNGSSDRHVEALVVETIWPEFIAELEAGDYGNKLFVSLRLVDFTPGYDTNSAVLFPETVAMREIPTFTWGAIFQDREAARYRRVVRAASDITKLELPADAAALLDDQELTERTFVMWDIIHDRTHMRGDLPFDPFMIKQRMPFFLYSLEELRCDLTAFRESVKIERALNARLAAGEELTEVEEQMRSTGKLVQYAVIFDRIFRFAITGSRVRNYDGLGGQLLFAWLRQKHVLDWTDVSLSFDWDAVPDAVVELGDAIDELYWKSIDRPKTVHWLAAYELVTNVVTPNPASVWAEGLPREVLAGPPKGYTDLVMDDEFPLSMFYEALDKKMKPVIESTVGITAADA
;
A
#
# COMPACT_ATOMS: atom_id res chain seq x y z
N MET A 1 21.27 -62.12 -18.59
CA MET A 1 20.47 -61.41 -17.58
C MET A 1 21.29 -60.18 -17.21
N SER A 2 21.31 -59.14 -18.05
CA SER A 2 20.26 -58.12 -18.24
C SER A 2 20.05 -57.28 -16.98
N SER A 3 20.61 -56.06 -16.98
CA SER A 3 19.81 -54.84 -16.84
C SER A 3 20.70 -53.64 -17.18
N ASN A 4 20.56 -53.18 -18.43
CA ASN A 4 20.97 -51.85 -18.87
C ASN A 4 19.77 -50.96 -18.52
N THR A 5 19.87 -50.12 -17.51
CA THR A 5 18.80 -49.17 -17.19
C THR A 5 19.04 -47.92 -18.02
N MET A 6 18.41 -47.86 -19.18
CA MET A 6 18.26 -46.61 -19.93
C MET A 6 17.46 -45.64 -19.07
N ILE A 7 17.98 -44.42 -18.94
CA ILE A 7 17.23 -43.26 -18.50
C ILE A 7 16.32 -42.92 -19.68
N ASP A 8 15.05 -43.34 -19.60
CA ASP A 8 14.04 -42.86 -20.54
C ASP A 8 13.86 -41.37 -20.32
N ALA A 9 14.27 -40.59 -21.31
CA ALA A 9 13.86 -39.20 -21.45
C ALA A 9 12.33 -39.18 -21.55
N ILE A 10 11.68 -38.57 -20.56
CA ILE A 10 10.26 -38.27 -20.63
C ILE A 10 10.11 -37.13 -21.64
N ILE A 11 9.91 -37.52 -22.90
CA ILE A 11 9.49 -36.65 -24.00
C ILE A 11 7.98 -36.50 -23.90
N GLY A 12 7.49 -35.28 -23.71
CA GLY A 12 6.08 -34.95 -23.88
C GLY A 12 5.41 -34.24 -22.72
N GLU A 13 5.98 -33.13 -22.26
CA GLU A 13 5.16 -31.98 -21.89
C GLU A 13 5.47 -30.89 -22.91
N PRO A 14 4.47 -30.20 -23.49
CA PRO A 14 4.77 -28.96 -24.19
C PRO A 14 5.38 -28.05 -23.13
N GLU A 15 6.64 -27.69 -23.32
CA GLU A 15 7.21 -26.50 -22.71
C GLU A 15 6.23 -25.38 -23.07
N VAL A 16 5.41 -24.99 -22.10
CA VAL A 16 4.65 -23.75 -22.20
C VAL A 16 5.75 -22.72 -22.18
N LEU A 17 6.20 -22.31 -23.36
CA LEU A 17 6.79 -21.00 -23.55
C LEU A 17 5.70 -20.05 -23.07
N GLU A 18 5.71 -19.75 -21.77
CA GLU A 18 5.10 -18.52 -21.27
C GLU A 18 5.69 -17.46 -22.18
N ASP A 19 4.84 -16.73 -22.92
CA ASP A 19 5.28 -15.70 -23.86
C ASP A 19 6.14 -14.70 -23.08
N ALA A 20 7.45 -14.92 -23.08
CA ALA A 20 8.37 -14.19 -22.24
C ALA A 20 8.40 -12.76 -22.79
N VAL A 21 7.90 -11.81 -22.01
CA VAL A 21 7.95 -10.39 -22.34
C VAL A 21 9.42 -10.03 -22.59
N THR A 22 9.71 -9.58 -23.81
CA THR A 22 11.07 -9.25 -24.22
C THR A 22 11.38 -7.78 -23.97
N ALA A 23 12.66 -7.40 -23.97
CA ALA A 23 13.05 -5.99 -23.92
C ALA A 23 12.44 -5.16 -25.08
N ALA A 24 12.19 -5.79 -26.23
CA ALA A 24 11.51 -5.14 -27.34
C ALA A 24 10.03 -4.86 -27.01
N ASP A 25 9.37 -5.73 -26.26
CA ASP A 25 7.99 -5.52 -25.80
C ASP A 25 7.90 -4.41 -24.75
N LEU A 26 8.88 -4.32 -23.83
CA LEU A 26 8.98 -3.22 -22.86
C LEU A 26 9.09 -1.86 -23.56
N ALA A 27 9.95 -1.78 -24.58
CA ALA A 27 10.21 -0.57 -25.35
C ALA A 27 8.97 -0.05 -26.10
N LEU A 28 7.97 -0.90 -26.37
CA LEU A 28 6.75 -0.48 -27.07
C LEU A 28 5.95 0.56 -26.26
N ALA A 29 6.01 0.53 -24.93
CA ALA A 29 5.28 1.43 -24.05
C ALA A 29 6.06 2.72 -23.69
N GLU A 30 7.30 2.88 -24.14
CA GLU A 30 8.12 4.07 -23.88
C GLU A 30 7.51 5.33 -24.51
N GLY A 31 7.36 6.41 -23.72
CA GLY A 31 6.81 7.68 -24.21
C GLY A 31 5.29 7.67 -24.45
N VAL A 32 4.58 6.63 -23.98
CA VAL A 32 3.12 6.53 -24.08
C VAL A 32 2.39 7.72 -23.44
N GLU A 33 2.98 8.33 -22.41
CA GLU A 33 2.47 9.53 -21.74
C GLU A 33 2.38 10.77 -22.65
N THR A 34 3.04 10.73 -23.80
CA THR A 34 2.95 11.78 -24.85
C THR A 34 2.20 11.34 -26.10
N ASP A 35 1.69 10.10 -26.13
CA ASP A 35 0.92 9.56 -27.25
C ASP A 35 -0.43 10.29 -27.38
N ALA A 36 -0.82 10.63 -28.62
CA ALA A 36 -2.09 11.30 -28.88
C ALA A 36 -3.30 10.46 -28.41
N ALA A 37 -3.22 9.13 -28.49
CA ALA A 37 -4.27 8.25 -27.99
C ALA A 37 -4.36 8.29 -26.45
N TRP A 38 -3.23 8.31 -25.75
CA TRP A 38 -3.21 8.48 -24.29
C TRP A 38 -3.79 9.82 -23.86
N LEU A 39 -3.35 10.92 -24.48
CA LEU A 39 -3.86 12.25 -24.16
C LEU A 39 -5.37 12.35 -24.35
N ARG A 40 -5.89 11.75 -25.44
CA ARG A 40 -7.33 11.66 -25.70
C ARG A 40 -8.06 10.79 -24.68
N LEU A 41 -7.50 9.65 -24.28
CA LEU A 41 -8.05 8.78 -23.24
C LEU A 41 -8.19 9.52 -21.93
N LYS A 42 -7.10 10.14 -21.46
CA LYS A 42 -7.05 10.92 -20.21
C LYS A 42 -8.04 12.08 -20.23
N GLU A 43 -8.11 12.84 -21.33
CA GLU A 43 -9.08 13.93 -21.49
C GLU A 43 -10.52 13.43 -21.44
N SER A 44 -10.83 12.34 -22.16
CA SER A 44 -12.19 11.79 -22.26
C SER A 44 -12.66 11.20 -20.93
N ALA A 45 -11.79 10.46 -20.24
CA ALA A 45 -12.06 9.93 -18.90
C ALA A 45 -12.31 11.07 -17.89
N THR A 46 -11.46 12.10 -17.90
CA THR A 46 -11.61 13.28 -17.02
C THR A 46 -12.91 14.03 -17.32
N ALA A 47 -13.27 14.24 -18.58
CA ALA A 47 -14.51 14.91 -18.95
C ALA A 47 -15.75 14.13 -18.49
N LEU A 48 -15.68 12.79 -18.52
CA LEU A 48 -16.76 11.91 -18.10
C LEU A 48 -17.08 12.03 -16.61
N HIS A 49 -16.11 12.39 -15.75
CA HIS A 49 -16.31 12.57 -14.30
C HIS A 49 -17.50 13.49 -13.99
N SER A 50 -17.63 14.58 -14.76
CA SER A 50 -18.70 15.58 -14.57
C SER A 50 -20.12 15.05 -14.85
N LEU A 51 -20.22 13.91 -15.55
CA LEU A 51 -21.48 13.26 -15.91
C LEU A 51 -21.81 12.09 -14.97
N GLN A 52 -20.82 11.59 -14.21
CA GLN A 52 -20.98 10.46 -13.30
C GLN A 52 -21.51 10.92 -11.94
N VAL A 53 -22.42 10.13 -11.37
CA VAL A 53 -22.80 10.26 -9.95
C VAL A 53 -21.95 9.32 -9.08
N LYS A 54 -22.16 9.34 -7.77
CA LYS A 54 -21.35 8.61 -6.77
C LYS A 54 -21.09 7.12 -7.08
N ASP A 55 -22.06 6.40 -7.62
CA ASP A 55 -21.91 4.97 -7.95
C ASP A 55 -21.28 4.71 -9.33
N GLY A 56 -20.91 5.77 -10.05
CA GLY A 56 -20.31 5.74 -11.38
C GLY A 56 -21.30 5.75 -12.53
N SER A 57 -22.61 5.68 -12.26
CA SER A 57 -23.65 5.73 -13.30
C SER A 57 -23.82 7.14 -13.89
N VAL A 58 -24.39 7.21 -15.10
CA VAL A 58 -24.75 8.48 -15.74
C VAL A 58 -26.29 8.62 -15.78
N PRO A 59 -26.87 9.56 -15.04
CA PRO A 59 -28.31 9.75 -15.00
C PRO A 59 -28.83 10.21 -16.36
N GLN A 60 -30.09 9.90 -16.67
CA GLN A 60 -30.78 10.51 -17.79
C GLN A 60 -31.02 12.00 -17.50
N ALA A 61 -30.79 12.89 -18.48
CA ALA A 61 -31.05 14.32 -18.32
C ALA A 61 -32.49 14.57 -17.84
N SER A 62 -32.65 15.46 -16.86
CA SER A 62 -33.95 15.75 -16.24
C SER A 62 -34.83 16.68 -17.08
N ASP A 63 -34.25 17.39 -18.06
CA ASP A 63 -34.95 18.31 -18.95
C ASP A 63 -34.59 18.04 -20.42
N PRO A 64 -35.53 17.52 -21.24
CA PRO A 64 -35.34 17.32 -22.68
C PRO A 64 -35.14 18.62 -23.49
N SER A 65 -35.36 19.80 -22.90
CA SER A 65 -35.37 21.09 -23.62
C SER A 65 -34.02 21.82 -23.68
N THR A 66 -32.99 21.34 -22.98
CA THR A 66 -31.70 22.04 -22.81
C THR A 66 -30.55 21.56 -23.71
N GLY A 67 -30.79 20.69 -24.70
CA GLY A 67 -29.74 20.13 -25.57
C GLY A 67 -29.28 18.72 -25.15
N SER A 68 -28.29 18.16 -25.86
CA SER A 68 -27.93 16.73 -25.83
C SER A 68 -27.88 16.15 -24.42
N GLY A 69 -28.56 15.02 -24.23
CA GLY A 69 -28.67 14.39 -22.91
C GLY A 69 -27.29 14.02 -22.37
N SER A 70 -27.11 14.08 -21.04
CA SER A 70 -25.91 13.60 -20.32
C SER A 70 -25.42 12.24 -20.83
N ARG A 71 -26.33 11.32 -21.19
CA ARG A 71 -26.01 10.01 -21.76
C ARG A 71 -25.49 10.03 -23.20
N GLU A 72 -25.93 10.98 -24.02
CA GLU A 72 -25.41 11.16 -25.38
C GLU A 72 -23.97 11.69 -25.33
N GLN A 73 -23.70 12.64 -24.42
CA GLN A 73 -22.35 13.14 -24.16
C GLN A 73 -21.45 12.02 -23.61
N ALA A 74 -21.93 11.26 -22.62
CA ALA A 74 -21.22 10.11 -22.09
C ALA A 74 -20.93 9.05 -23.19
N SER A 75 -21.87 8.83 -24.11
CA SER A 75 -21.66 7.96 -25.27
C SER A 75 -20.50 8.41 -26.14
N THR A 76 -20.43 9.70 -26.50
CA THR A 76 -19.31 10.22 -27.28
C THR A 76 -17.97 10.10 -26.55
N LEU A 77 -17.96 10.32 -25.22
CA LEU A 77 -16.75 10.17 -24.41
C LEU A 77 -16.31 8.71 -24.32
N VAL A 78 -17.24 7.77 -24.13
CA VAL A 78 -16.93 6.33 -24.12
C VAL A 78 -16.47 5.84 -25.49
N ASP A 79 -17.02 6.35 -26.59
CA ASP A 79 -16.51 6.08 -27.94
C ASP A 79 -15.03 6.48 -28.06
N ALA A 80 -14.68 7.67 -27.57
CA ALA A 80 -13.29 8.16 -27.57
C ALA A 80 -12.37 7.34 -26.65
N ILE A 81 -12.86 6.90 -25.48
CA ILE A 81 -12.12 6.01 -24.57
C ILE A 81 -11.82 4.68 -25.26
N VAL A 82 -12.83 4.04 -25.86
CA VAL A 82 -12.66 2.76 -26.57
C VAL A 82 -11.68 2.89 -27.73
N GLU A 83 -11.84 3.89 -28.60
CA GLU A 83 -10.92 4.13 -29.72
C GLU A 83 -9.47 4.35 -29.24
N SER A 84 -9.29 5.00 -28.10
CA SER A 84 -7.98 5.24 -27.52
C SER A 84 -7.36 3.97 -26.94
N ILE A 85 -8.15 3.13 -26.25
CA ILE A 85 -7.71 1.81 -25.77
C ILE A 85 -7.27 0.94 -26.94
N GLU A 86 -8.07 0.86 -28.02
CA GLU A 86 -7.73 0.08 -29.22
C GLU A 86 -6.46 0.58 -29.91
N ALA A 87 -6.24 1.90 -29.95
CA ALA A 87 -5.04 2.50 -30.51
C ALA A 87 -3.79 2.25 -29.66
N LEU A 88 -3.94 2.21 -28.33
CA LEU A 88 -2.84 1.96 -27.38
C LEU A 88 -2.53 0.48 -27.21
N ALA A 89 -3.48 -0.43 -27.41
CA ALA A 89 -3.31 -1.86 -27.16
C ALA A 89 -2.07 -2.51 -27.79
N PRO A 90 -1.66 -2.17 -29.04
CA PRO A 90 -0.42 -2.71 -29.62
C PRO A 90 0.85 -2.35 -28.84
N ARG A 91 0.80 -1.33 -27.97
CA ARG A 91 1.92 -0.93 -27.11
C ARG A 91 2.05 -1.78 -25.84
N PHE A 92 1.01 -2.56 -25.51
CA PHE A 92 0.91 -3.39 -24.29
C PHE A 92 0.55 -4.83 -24.67
N PRO A 93 1.39 -5.56 -25.43
CA PRO A 93 1.04 -6.89 -25.94
C PRO A 93 0.73 -7.91 -24.83
N HIS A 94 1.37 -7.78 -23.67
CA HIS A 94 1.15 -8.61 -22.49
C HIS A 94 -0.21 -8.38 -21.81
N GLU A 95 -0.93 -7.33 -22.19
CA GLU A 95 -2.26 -6.97 -21.67
C GLU A 95 -3.38 -7.12 -22.71
N ALA A 96 -3.10 -7.76 -23.85
CA ALA A 96 -4.03 -7.82 -24.98
C ALA A 96 -5.41 -8.38 -24.61
N GLU A 97 -5.47 -9.41 -23.76
CA GLU A 97 -6.73 -9.99 -23.27
C GLU A 97 -7.51 -8.98 -22.40
N TYR A 98 -6.82 -8.30 -21.49
CA TYR A 98 -7.40 -7.26 -20.64
C TYR A 98 -7.96 -6.09 -21.46
N LEU A 99 -7.17 -5.54 -22.38
CA LEU A 99 -7.57 -4.37 -23.16
C LEU A 99 -8.75 -4.69 -24.09
N ALA A 100 -8.78 -5.91 -24.67
CA ALA A 100 -9.93 -6.38 -25.43
C ALA A 100 -11.19 -6.52 -24.56
N ALA A 101 -11.06 -7.07 -23.34
CA ALA A 101 -12.18 -7.19 -22.40
C ALA A 101 -12.68 -5.81 -21.93
N SER A 102 -11.77 -4.86 -21.69
CA SER A 102 -12.11 -3.48 -21.30
C SER A 102 -12.98 -2.80 -22.35
N VAL A 103 -12.63 -2.94 -23.64
CA VAL A 103 -13.46 -2.45 -24.76
C VAL A 103 -14.88 -3.05 -24.70
N VAL A 104 -15.00 -4.36 -24.47
CA VAL A 104 -16.31 -5.03 -24.38
C VAL A 104 -17.14 -4.49 -23.21
N ASP A 105 -16.52 -4.32 -22.04
CA ASP A 105 -17.20 -3.80 -20.84
C ASP A 105 -17.71 -2.37 -21.05
N PHE A 106 -16.90 -1.49 -21.64
CA PHE A 106 -17.32 -0.13 -22.01
C PHE A 106 -18.49 -0.11 -22.99
N ARG A 107 -18.44 -0.94 -24.04
CA ARG A 107 -19.50 -1.05 -25.04
C ARG A 107 -20.79 -1.60 -24.45
N ARG A 108 -20.70 -2.57 -23.53
CA ARG A 108 -21.86 -3.09 -22.77
C ARG A 108 -22.47 -1.98 -21.92
N TRP A 109 -21.66 -1.28 -21.12
CA TRP A 109 -22.13 -0.20 -20.24
C TRP A 109 -22.83 0.92 -21.02
N GLN A 110 -22.28 1.30 -22.18
CA GLN A 110 -22.89 2.24 -23.12
C GLN A 110 -24.23 1.72 -23.67
N ALA A 111 -24.29 0.48 -24.17
CA ALA A 111 -25.50 -0.12 -24.75
C ALA A 111 -26.63 -0.31 -23.74
N GLU A 112 -26.30 -0.55 -22.47
CA GLU A 112 -27.24 -0.70 -21.36
C GLU A 112 -27.69 0.64 -20.75
N GLY A 113 -27.21 1.76 -21.29
CA GLY A 113 -27.67 3.10 -20.93
C GLY A 113 -27.03 3.67 -19.67
N PHE A 114 -25.76 3.34 -19.41
CA PHE A 114 -24.94 3.92 -18.34
C PHE A 114 -25.52 3.75 -16.92
N GLY A 115 -25.96 2.53 -16.59
CA GLY A 115 -26.29 2.13 -15.21
C GLY A 115 -25.06 2.13 -14.30
N VAL A 116 -25.14 1.47 -13.13
CA VAL A 116 -23.94 1.22 -12.31
C VAL A 116 -22.94 0.41 -13.14
N PRO A 117 -21.68 0.84 -13.30
CA PRO A 117 -20.73 0.12 -14.15
C PRO A 117 -20.44 -1.29 -13.63
N ASP A 118 -20.27 -2.23 -14.55
CA ASP A 118 -19.80 -3.59 -14.28
C ASP A 118 -18.63 -3.90 -15.21
N PHE A 119 -17.43 -3.98 -14.64
CA PHE A 119 -16.16 -4.22 -15.33
C PHE A 119 -15.49 -5.50 -14.82
N LEU A 120 -16.28 -6.48 -14.34
CA LEU A 120 -15.72 -7.71 -13.80
C LEU A 120 -14.88 -8.50 -14.82
N ASP A 121 -15.27 -8.51 -16.09
CA ASP A 121 -14.62 -9.34 -17.10
C ASP A 121 -13.22 -8.79 -17.41
N SER A 122 -13.10 -7.47 -17.60
CA SER A 122 -11.80 -6.80 -17.72
C SER A 122 -10.98 -6.85 -16.43
N LEU A 123 -11.60 -6.71 -15.25
CA LEU A 123 -10.89 -6.82 -13.96
C LEU A 123 -10.23 -8.18 -13.78
N VAL A 124 -10.93 -9.27 -14.13
CA VAL A 124 -10.37 -10.63 -14.06
C VAL A 124 -9.27 -10.84 -15.10
N ALA A 125 -9.34 -10.20 -16.27
CA ALA A 125 -8.31 -10.29 -17.29
C ALA A 125 -7.04 -9.47 -16.95
N PHE A 126 -7.16 -8.41 -16.16
CA PHE A 126 -6.01 -7.61 -15.72
C PHE A 126 -5.18 -8.35 -14.66
N GLN A 127 -3.99 -8.82 -15.05
CA GLN A 127 -3.14 -9.69 -14.22
C GLN A 127 -1.69 -9.13 -14.12
N PRO A 128 -1.48 -7.93 -13.55
CA PRO A 128 -0.16 -7.30 -13.48
C PRO A 128 0.85 -8.11 -12.65
N GLN A 129 0.40 -8.86 -11.65
CA GLN A 129 1.26 -9.70 -10.82
C GLN A 129 1.91 -10.87 -11.59
N ARG A 130 1.42 -11.20 -12.79
CA ARG A 130 2.06 -12.17 -13.70
C ARG A 130 3.24 -11.57 -14.47
N HIS A 131 3.39 -10.25 -14.45
CA HIS A 131 4.39 -9.51 -15.22
C HIS A 131 5.26 -8.64 -14.32
N ARG A 132 5.85 -9.23 -13.27
CA ARG A 132 6.74 -8.53 -12.35
C ARG A 132 8.14 -8.38 -12.93
N ILE A 133 8.24 -7.52 -13.93
CA ILE A 133 9.44 -7.24 -14.69
C ILE A 133 9.78 -5.77 -14.46
N ASP A 134 11.00 -5.48 -14.03
CA ASP A 134 11.41 -4.09 -13.80
C ASP A 134 11.22 -3.24 -15.06
N GLY A 135 10.55 -2.09 -14.90
CA GLY A 135 10.28 -1.15 -15.98
C GLY A 135 9.14 -1.53 -16.94
N ILE A 136 8.43 -2.66 -16.74
CA ILE A 136 7.25 -2.93 -17.59
C ILE A 136 6.14 -1.93 -17.28
N ARG A 137 5.55 -1.37 -18.34
CA ARG A 137 4.45 -0.42 -18.23
C ARG A 137 3.11 -1.10 -18.46
N HIS A 138 2.10 -0.65 -17.73
CA HIS A 138 0.71 -1.10 -17.82
C HIS A 138 -0.22 0.08 -18.14
N LEU A 139 -1.25 -0.17 -18.93
CA LEU A 139 -2.36 0.76 -19.13
C LEU A 139 -3.50 0.32 -18.22
N VAL A 140 -3.93 1.15 -17.27
CA VAL A 140 -5.04 0.82 -16.36
C VAL A 140 -6.22 1.72 -16.69
N VAL A 141 -7.39 1.16 -17.00
CA VAL A 141 -8.62 1.91 -17.25
C VAL A 141 -9.81 1.21 -16.60
N PHE A 142 -10.37 1.81 -15.56
CA PHE A 142 -11.51 1.25 -14.82
C PHE A 142 -12.42 2.34 -14.23
N PRO A 143 -13.74 2.09 -14.11
CA PRO A 143 -14.59 2.80 -13.17
C PRO A 143 -14.28 2.36 -11.74
N MET A 144 -13.67 3.23 -10.94
CA MET A 144 -13.22 2.92 -9.57
C MET A 144 -13.33 4.14 -8.65
N TYR A 145 -13.31 3.89 -7.34
CA TYR A 145 -13.04 4.94 -6.35
C TYR A 145 -11.55 4.86 -5.95
N THR A 146 -10.98 5.91 -5.36
CA THR A 146 -9.57 5.90 -4.93
C THR A 146 -9.46 5.90 -3.40
N GLN A 147 -8.69 4.95 -2.84
CA GLN A 147 -8.49 4.90 -1.38
C GLN A 147 -7.75 6.15 -0.92
N ASN A 148 -8.16 6.78 0.20
CA ASN A 148 -7.63 8.07 0.65
C ASN A 148 -7.72 9.22 -0.40
N GLY A 149 -8.53 9.04 -1.45
CA GLY A 149 -8.85 10.04 -2.46
C GLY A 149 -10.35 10.27 -2.54
N SER A 150 -10.96 10.03 -3.70
CA SER A 150 -12.41 10.19 -3.89
C SER A 150 -13.16 8.92 -3.50
N SER A 151 -14.27 9.07 -2.77
CA SER A 151 -15.22 7.97 -2.52
C SER A 151 -16.22 7.74 -3.65
N ASP A 152 -16.23 8.64 -4.65
CA ASP A 152 -17.11 8.55 -5.81
C ASP A 152 -16.42 7.71 -6.87
N ARG A 153 -17.21 6.87 -7.56
CA ARG A 153 -16.70 6.04 -8.64
C ARG A 153 -16.63 6.85 -9.92
N HIS A 154 -15.42 6.97 -10.45
CA HIS A 154 -15.15 7.63 -11.71
C HIS A 154 -14.37 6.70 -12.64
N VAL A 155 -14.51 6.90 -13.96
CA VAL A 155 -13.59 6.24 -14.90
C VAL A 155 -12.23 6.91 -14.76
N GLU A 156 -11.29 6.18 -14.19
CA GLU A 156 -9.89 6.60 -14.05
C GLU A 156 -9.05 5.81 -15.06
N ALA A 157 -8.09 6.50 -15.66
CA ALA A 157 -7.06 5.96 -16.54
C ALA A 157 -5.65 6.30 -16.00
N LEU A 158 -4.77 5.31 -15.96
CA LEU A 158 -3.37 5.43 -15.49
C LEU A 158 -2.42 4.77 -16.49
N VAL A 159 -1.24 5.36 -16.66
CA VAL A 159 -0.05 4.68 -17.13
C VAL A 159 0.83 4.47 -15.91
N VAL A 160 1.19 3.22 -15.65
CA VAL A 160 1.99 2.83 -14.49
C VAL A 160 3.15 1.98 -14.93
N GLU A 161 4.23 1.96 -14.15
CA GLU A 161 5.45 1.22 -14.46
C GLU A 161 5.86 0.38 -13.26
N THR A 162 6.15 -0.90 -13.46
CA THR A 162 6.51 -1.83 -12.40
C THR A 162 7.92 -1.59 -11.90
N ILE A 163 8.11 -1.61 -10.58
CA ILE A 163 9.41 -1.53 -9.92
C ILE A 163 9.74 -2.92 -9.36
N TRP A 164 10.63 -3.65 -10.02
CA TRP A 164 10.94 -5.03 -9.67
C TRP A 164 12.41 -5.42 -9.95
N PRO A 165 13.38 -4.71 -9.34
CA PRO A 165 14.80 -5.00 -9.55
C PRO A 165 15.14 -6.43 -9.12
N GLU A 166 16.25 -6.95 -9.65
CA GLU A 166 16.66 -8.36 -9.49
C GLU A 166 16.68 -8.83 -8.02
N PHE A 167 17.17 -8.00 -7.09
CA PHE A 167 17.21 -8.38 -5.67
C PHE A 167 15.83 -8.56 -5.04
N ILE A 168 14.80 -7.85 -5.52
CA ILE A 168 13.41 -8.04 -5.08
C ILE A 168 12.84 -9.35 -5.66
N ALA A 169 13.18 -9.67 -6.91
CA ALA A 169 12.80 -10.96 -7.50
C ALA A 169 13.43 -12.14 -6.72
N GLU A 170 14.70 -12.04 -6.32
CA GLU A 170 15.34 -13.04 -5.46
C GLU A 170 14.72 -13.10 -4.05
N LEU A 171 14.44 -11.94 -3.45
CA LEU A 171 13.77 -11.85 -2.14
C LEU A 171 12.41 -12.56 -2.18
N GLU A 172 11.62 -12.30 -3.23
CA GLU A 172 10.33 -12.95 -3.43
C GLU A 172 10.45 -14.47 -3.64
N ALA A 173 11.40 -14.89 -4.48
CA ALA A 173 11.62 -16.32 -4.76
C ALA A 173 12.05 -17.12 -3.51
N GLY A 174 12.61 -16.45 -2.52
CA GLY A 174 12.98 -17.01 -1.21
C GLY A 174 11.84 -17.05 -0.20
N ASP A 175 12.16 -16.72 1.05
CA ASP A 175 11.23 -16.86 2.19
C ASP A 175 10.09 -15.83 2.18
N TYR A 176 10.20 -14.78 1.37
CA TYR A 176 9.32 -13.61 1.36
C TYR A 176 8.31 -13.59 0.22
N GLY A 177 8.04 -14.75 -0.39
CA GLY A 177 7.08 -14.86 -1.48
C GLY A 177 5.70 -14.28 -1.16
N ASN A 178 5.23 -13.38 -2.03
CA ASN A 178 3.93 -12.72 -1.96
C ASN A 178 3.32 -12.62 -3.36
N LYS A 179 2.46 -13.57 -3.73
CA LYS A 179 1.90 -13.69 -5.08
C LYS A 179 0.90 -12.60 -5.48
N LEU A 180 0.43 -11.78 -4.54
CA LEU A 180 -0.55 -10.72 -4.78
C LEU A 180 0.11 -9.35 -4.95
N PHE A 181 1.21 -9.09 -4.25
CA PHE A 181 1.83 -7.76 -4.21
C PHE A 181 2.39 -7.30 -5.55
N VAL A 182 2.12 -6.07 -5.97
CA VAL A 182 2.72 -5.45 -7.15
C VAL A 182 3.23 -4.07 -6.76
N SER A 183 4.47 -3.78 -7.14
CA SER A 183 5.05 -2.45 -6.93
C SER A 183 4.98 -1.64 -8.22
N LEU A 184 4.43 -0.43 -8.14
CA LEU A 184 4.20 0.44 -9.29
C LEU A 184 4.74 1.85 -9.05
N ARG A 185 5.05 2.51 -10.17
CA ARG A 185 5.31 3.94 -10.31
C ARG A 185 4.19 4.58 -11.13
N LEU A 186 3.72 5.75 -10.74
CA LEU A 186 2.82 6.56 -11.56
C LEU A 186 3.61 7.27 -12.68
N VAL A 187 3.33 6.93 -13.95
CA VAL A 187 3.93 7.60 -15.12
C VAL A 187 3.08 8.78 -15.56
N ASP A 188 1.78 8.55 -15.74
CA ASP A 188 0.78 9.61 -15.92
C ASP A 188 -0.61 9.09 -15.49
N PHE A 189 -1.51 9.98 -15.07
CA PHE A 189 -2.79 9.59 -14.51
C PHE A 189 -3.87 10.64 -14.67
N THR A 190 -5.11 10.20 -14.44
CA THR A 190 -6.32 11.01 -14.34
C THR A 190 -6.51 11.56 -12.92
N PRO A 191 -7.31 12.63 -12.72
CA PRO A 191 -7.32 13.38 -11.47
C PRO A 191 -7.71 12.60 -10.20
N GLY A 192 -8.33 11.42 -10.28
CA GLY A 192 -8.64 10.62 -9.10
C GLY A 192 -7.40 10.20 -8.30
N TYR A 193 -6.23 10.16 -8.97
CA TYR A 193 -4.93 9.92 -8.37
C TYR A 193 -4.12 11.19 -8.08
N ASP A 194 -4.64 12.39 -8.35
CA ASP A 194 -4.07 13.67 -7.86
C ASP A 194 -4.50 13.92 -6.40
N THR A 195 -4.29 12.91 -5.54
CA THR A 195 -4.81 12.84 -4.17
C THR A 195 -3.81 12.13 -3.24
N ASN A 196 -4.24 11.77 -2.01
CA ASN A 196 -3.41 10.98 -1.11
C ASN A 196 -3.38 9.47 -1.45
N SER A 197 -4.19 9.01 -2.41
CA SER A 197 -4.21 7.60 -2.83
C SER A 197 -2.83 7.11 -3.23
N ALA A 198 -2.37 6.01 -2.64
CA ALA A 198 -1.07 5.40 -2.94
C ALA A 198 -1.21 3.92 -3.32
N VAL A 199 -2.42 3.48 -3.66
CA VAL A 199 -2.70 2.08 -3.98
C VAL A 199 -3.63 1.98 -5.18
N LEU A 200 -3.53 0.85 -5.86
CA LEU A 200 -4.49 0.38 -6.84
C LEU A 200 -4.89 -1.03 -6.41
N PHE A 201 -6.13 -1.17 -5.94
CA PHE A 201 -6.66 -2.43 -5.46
C PHE A 201 -7.89 -2.83 -6.27
N PRO A 202 -8.02 -4.12 -6.64
CA PRO A 202 -9.13 -4.60 -7.45
C PRO A 202 -10.49 -4.43 -6.76
N GLU A 203 -10.55 -4.38 -5.43
CA GLU A 203 -11.75 -4.10 -4.64
C GLU A 203 -12.39 -2.74 -4.96
N THR A 204 -11.60 -1.79 -5.47
CA THR A 204 -12.07 -0.44 -5.75
C THR A 204 -12.86 -0.33 -7.05
N VAL A 205 -12.68 -1.30 -7.94
CA VAL A 205 -13.29 -1.36 -9.28
C VAL A 205 -14.78 -1.71 -9.18
N ALA A 206 -15.57 -1.12 -10.07
CA ALA A 206 -16.99 -1.42 -10.18
C ALA A 206 -17.22 -2.78 -10.86
N MET A 207 -17.86 -3.71 -10.15
CA MET A 207 -18.06 -5.09 -10.55
C MET A 207 -19.42 -5.61 -10.05
N ARG A 208 -20.06 -6.49 -10.82
CA ARG A 208 -21.36 -7.12 -10.46
C ARG A 208 -21.27 -8.06 -9.26
N GLU A 209 -20.12 -8.69 -9.04
CA GLU A 209 -19.83 -9.59 -7.94
C GLU A 209 -18.34 -9.57 -7.60
N ILE A 210 -17.96 -10.06 -6.42
CA ILE A 210 -16.57 -10.05 -5.94
C ILE A 210 -15.84 -11.29 -6.48
N PRO A 211 -14.81 -11.16 -7.33
CA PRO A 211 -13.97 -12.28 -7.75
C PRO A 211 -12.96 -12.65 -6.67
N THR A 212 -12.21 -13.73 -6.91
CA THR A 212 -10.94 -13.93 -6.21
C THR A 212 -9.94 -12.90 -6.71
N PHE A 213 -9.47 -12.02 -5.82
CA PHE A 213 -8.42 -11.07 -6.17
C PHE A 213 -7.07 -11.76 -6.27
N THR A 214 -6.32 -11.42 -7.31
CA THR A 214 -5.01 -12.01 -7.61
C THR A 214 -3.88 -11.01 -7.51
N TRP A 215 -4.18 -9.73 -7.29
CA TRP A 215 -3.18 -8.67 -7.20
C TRP A 215 -3.65 -7.55 -6.26
N GLY A 216 -2.68 -6.83 -5.70
CA GLY A 216 -2.86 -5.56 -5.01
C GLY A 216 -1.60 -4.74 -5.23
N ALA A 217 -1.76 -3.51 -5.71
CA ALA A 217 -0.63 -2.70 -6.11
C ALA A 217 -0.49 -1.46 -5.24
N ILE A 218 0.76 -1.09 -4.96
CA ILE A 218 1.13 0.10 -4.20
C ILE A 218 1.99 0.99 -5.12
N PHE A 219 1.85 2.31 -4.97
CA PHE A 219 2.62 3.31 -5.71
C PHE A 219 3.86 3.72 -4.91
N GLN A 220 4.95 2.94 -4.99
CA GLN A 220 6.15 3.20 -4.20
C GLN A 220 6.88 4.48 -4.61
N ASP A 221 6.70 4.97 -5.83
CA ASP A 221 7.26 6.25 -6.26
C ASP A 221 6.73 7.41 -5.42
N ARG A 222 5.41 7.36 -5.16
CA ARG A 222 4.70 8.33 -4.34
C ARG A 222 5.03 8.20 -2.87
N GLU A 223 5.04 6.98 -2.32
CA GLU A 223 5.42 6.78 -0.91
C GLU A 223 6.89 7.20 -0.66
N ALA A 224 7.79 6.88 -1.60
CA ALA A 224 9.17 7.33 -1.55
C ALA A 224 9.29 8.86 -1.60
N ALA A 225 8.59 9.53 -2.53
CA ALA A 225 8.61 10.99 -2.62
C ALA A 225 8.07 11.67 -1.36
N ARG A 226 6.99 11.12 -0.78
CA ARG A 226 6.42 11.56 0.51
C ARG A 226 7.41 11.42 1.65
N TYR A 227 7.99 10.23 1.78
CA TYR A 227 8.98 9.92 2.80
C TYR A 227 10.13 10.92 2.75
N ARG A 228 10.74 11.09 1.57
CA ARG A 228 11.88 12.01 1.37
C ARG A 228 11.54 13.44 1.80
N ARG A 229 10.35 13.94 1.43
CA ARG A 229 9.89 15.29 1.79
C ARG A 229 9.61 15.45 3.27
N VAL A 230 8.84 14.53 3.85
CA VAL A 230 8.38 14.59 5.24
C VAL A 230 9.53 14.37 6.20
N VAL A 231 10.36 13.35 5.98
CA VAL A 231 11.47 13.01 6.89
C VAL A 231 12.55 14.09 6.88
N ARG A 232 12.83 14.72 5.74
CA ARG A 232 13.74 15.86 5.68
C ARG A 232 13.26 17.02 6.56
N ALA A 233 12.01 17.45 6.37
CA ALA A 233 11.44 18.55 7.16
C ALA A 233 11.31 18.20 8.64
N ALA A 234 10.93 16.95 8.96
CA ALA A 234 10.83 16.48 10.33
C ALA A 234 12.21 16.50 11.00
N SER A 235 13.25 16.00 10.33
CA SER A 235 14.62 15.99 10.84
C SER A 235 15.13 17.41 11.12
N ASP A 236 14.85 18.37 10.24
CA ASP A 236 15.18 19.79 10.46
C ASP A 236 14.44 20.37 11.68
N ILE A 237 13.13 20.09 11.80
CA ILE A 237 12.28 20.58 12.90
C ILE A 237 12.71 19.99 14.25
N THR A 238 13.05 18.70 14.26
CA THR A 238 13.47 17.97 15.46
C THR A 238 14.97 18.04 15.70
N LYS A 239 15.74 18.69 14.82
CA LYS A 239 17.22 18.72 14.85
C LYS A 239 17.82 17.33 14.99
N LEU A 240 17.23 16.35 14.29
CA LEU A 240 17.73 14.99 14.28
C LEU A 240 18.93 14.93 13.34
N GLU A 241 20.07 14.51 13.85
CA GLU A 241 21.21 14.15 13.01
C GLU A 241 20.99 12.76 12.42
N LEU A 242 20.86 12.70 11.10
CA LEU A 242 20.61 11.46 10.38
C LEU A 242 21.91 10.67 10.19
N PRO A 243 21.88 9.34 10.40
CA PRO A 243 22.90 8.44 9.86
C PRO A 243 23.13 8.66 8.35
N ALA A 244 24.34 8.41 7.86
CA ALA A 244 24.71 8.72 6.48
C ALA A 244 23.91 7.92 5.45
N ASP A 245 23.60 6.66 5.76
CA ASP A 245 22.73 5.77 4.98
C ASP A 245 21.28 6.26 4.97
N ALA A 246 20.75 6.71 6.12
CA ALA A 246 19.43 7.33 6.20
C ALA A 246 19.34 8.66 5.43
N ALA A 247 20.39 9.48 5.45
CA ALA A 247 20.46 10.71 4.66
C ALA A 247 20.47 10.42 3.15
N ALA A 248 21.15 9.35 2.71
CA ALA A 248 21.20 8.93 1.31
C ALA A 248 19.80 8.59 0.75
N LEU A 249 18.91 7.98 1.55
CA LEU A 249 17.51 7.79 1.16
C LEU A 249 16.85 9.12 0.78
N LEU A 250 17.05 10.16 1.59
CA LEU A 250 16.40 11.46 1.33
C LEU A 250 16.88 12.10 0.02
N ASP A 251 18.08 11.78 -0.45
CA ASP A 251 18.69 12.35 -1.65
C ASP A 251 18.46 11.51 -2.91
N ASP A 252 17.97 10.26 -2.79
CA ASP A 252 17.83 9.32 -3.90
C ASP A 252 16.41 8.71 -3.94
N GLN A 253 15.65 9.10 -4.98
CA GLN A 253 14.29 8.62 -5.22
C GLN A 253 14.25 7.12 -5.49
N GLU A 254 15.12 6.62 -6.35
CA GLU A 254 15.10 5.23 -6.80
C GLU A 254 15.56 4.30 -5.67
N LEU A 255 16.57 4.71 -4.89
CA LEU A 255 16.97 3.99 -3.69
C LEU A 255 15.82 3.89 -2.67
N THR A 256 15.07 4.98 -2.49
CA THR A 256 13.93 5.00 -1.58
C THR A 256 12.80 4.12 -2.10
N GLU A 257 12.47 4.19 -3.39
CA GLU A 257 11.47 3.30 -4.01
C GLU A 257 11.78 1.83 -3.75
N ARG A 258 13.00 1.38 -4.06
CA ARG A 258 13.45 0.00 -3.83
C ARG A 258 13.40 -0.41 -2.36
N THR A 259 13.66 0.54 -1.44
CA THR A 259 13.52 0.34 0.01
C THR A 259 12.05 0.11 0.39
N PHE A 260 11.14 0.91 -0.14
CA PHE A 260 9.69 0.72 0.08
C PHE A 260 9.19 -0.58 -0.56
N VAL A 261 9.70 -1.00 -1.72
CA VAL A 261 9.33 -2.32 -2.30
C VAL A 261 9.70 -3.45 -1.34
N MET A 262 10.91 -3.44 -0.78
CA MET A 262 11.35 -4.45 0.19
C MET A 262 10.54 -4.40 1.49
N TRP A 263 10.18 -3.21 1.97
CA TRP A 263 9.31 -3.07 3.12
C TRP A 263 7.93 -3.67 2.85
N ASP A 264 7.25 -3.21 1.80
CA ASP A 264 5.86 -3.56 1.52
C ASP A 264 5.69 -5.04 1.16
N ILE A 265 6.63 -5.65 0.41
CA ILE A 265 6.52 -7.07 0.07
C ILE A 265 6.52 -7.97 1.31
N ILE A 266 7.30 -7.60 2.35
CA ILE A 266 7.35 -8.31 3.63
C ILE A 266 6.15 -7.93 4.51
N HIS A 267 5.78 -6.66 4.56
CA HIS A 267 4.63 -6.15 5.30
C HIS A 267 3.33 -6.83 4.84
N ASP A 268 2.99 -6.72 3.55
CA ASP A 268 1.73 -7.21 3.00
C ASP A 268 1.60 -8.72 3.15
N ARG A 269 2.72 -9.44 2.99
CA ARG A 269 2.77 -10.89 3.23
C ARG A 269 2.39 -11.24 4.66
N THR A 270 2.74 -10.38 5.62
CA THR A 270 2.54 -10.60 7.05
C THR A 270 1.06 -10.56 7.44
N HIS A 271 0.21 -9.82 6.73
CA HIS A 271 -1.24 -9.87 6.94
C HIS A 271 -1.83 -11.27 6.73
N MET A 272 -1.20 -12.10 5.90
CA MET A 272 -1.68 -13.45 5.55
C MET A 272 -0.91 -14.57 6.26
N ARG A 273 -0.07 -14.24 7.26
CA ARG A 273 0.85 -15.17 7.93
C ARG A 273 0.91 -14.94 9.45
N GLY A 274 1.33 -15.97 10.18
CA GLY A 274 1.53 -15.93 11.62
C GLY A 274 0.32 -16.41 12.43
N ASP A 275 0.40 -16.28 13.75
CA ASP A 275 -0.70 -16.59 14.66
C ASP A 275 -1.74 -15.47 14.58
N LEU A 276 -2.89 -15.81 14.00
CA LEU A 276 -3.90 -14.83 13.58
C LEU A 276 -4.88 -14.53 14.73
N PRO A 277 -5.04 -13.25 15.15
CA PRO A 277 -6.32 -12.74 15.63
C PRO A 277 -7.16 -12.20 14.46
N PHE A 278 -6.51 -11.81 13.35
CA PHE A 278 -7.15 -11.46 12.09
C PHE A 278 -7.47 -12.74 11.32
N ASP A 279 -8.56 -13.37 11.74
CA ASP A 279 -9.14 -14.47 11.01
C ASP A 279 -9.40 -14.02 9.54
N PRO A 280 -9.01 -14.82 8.53
CA PRO A 280 -9.32 -14.54 7.12
C PRO A 280 -10.83 -14.42 6.83
N PHE A 281 -11.71 -14.84 7.75
CA PHE A 281 -13.15 -14.55 7.75
C PHE A 281 -13.54 -13.23 8.48
N MET A 282 -12.59 -12.53 9.11
CA MET A 282 -12.77 -11.32 9.94
C MET A 282 -12.38 -9.98 9.29
N ILE A 283 -11.84 -9.96 8.06
CA ILE A 283 -11.48 -8.73 7.29
C ILE A 283 -12.66 -7.74 7.14
N LYS A 284 -13.91 -8.17 7.41
CA LYS A 284 -15.13 -7.34 7.36
C LYS A 284 -15.79 -7.07 8.72
N GLN A 285 -15.16 -7.43 9.83
CA GLN A 285 -15.75 -7.23 11.16
C GLN A 285 -15.37 -5.87 11.75
N ARG A 286 -16.38 -5.15 12.25
CA ARG A 286 -16.18 -3.90 12.99
C ARG A 286 -15.48 -4.20 14.31
N MET A 287 -14.28 -3.63 14.50
CA MET A 287 -13.46 -3.77 15.71
C MET A 287 -13.05 -2.39 16.25
N PRO A 288 -12.67 -2.27 17.54
CA PRO A 288 -12.03 -1.07 18.05
C PRO A 288 -10.80 -0.67 17.23
N PHE A 289 -10.61 0.63 16.98
CA PHE A 289 -9.62 1.05 15.97
C PHE A 289 -8.17 0.74 16.36
N PHE A 290 -7.88 0.65 17.66
CA PHE A 290 -6.56 0.29 18.17
C PHE A 290 -6.13 -1.14 17.80
N LEU A 291 -7.05 -2.03 17.43
CA LEU A 291 -6.69 -3.35 16.90
C LEU A 291 -6.18 -3.27 15.47
N TYR A 292 -6.73 -2.38 14.64
CA TYR A 292 -6.15 -2.09 13.32
C TYR A 292 -4.75 -1.48 13.51
N SER A 293 -4.57 -0.60 14.50
CA SER A 293 -3.24 -0.04 14.82
C SER A 293 -2.21 -1.12 15.15
N LEU A 294 -2.59 -2.10 15.98
CA LEU A 294 -1.70 -3.19 16.35
C LEU A 294 -1.42 -4.13 15.18
N GLU A 295 -2.38 -4.36 14.29
CA GLU A 295 -2.18 -5.18 13.10
C GLU A 295 -1.19 -4.54 12.12
N GLU A 296 -1.43 -3.28 11.76
CA GLU A 296 -0.55 -2.54 10.85
C GLU A 296 0.85 -2.39 11.44
N LEU A 297 0.93 -2.09 12.74
CA LEU A 297 2.22 -2.01 13.42
C LEU A 297 2.90 -3.39 13.48
N ARG A 298 2.19 -4.49 13.74
CA ARG A 298 2.77 -5.85 13.71
C ARG A 298 3.40 -6.16 12.36
N CYS A 299 2.71 -5.85 11.26
CA CYS A 299 3.22 -6.06 9.91
C CYS A 299 4.50 -5.26 9.65
N ASP A 300 4.54 -3.98 10.04
CA ASP A 300 5.74 -3.14 9.94
C ASP A 300 6.89 -3.62 10.82
N LEU A 301 6.61 -4.01 12.07
CA LEU A 301 7.62 -4.51 12.97
C LEU A 301 8.15 -5.89 12.54
N THR A 302 7.34 -6.66 11.80
CA THR A 302 7.79 -7.88 11.14
C THR A 302 8.72 -7.57 9.96
N ALA A 303 8.36 -6.61 9.10
CA ALA A 303 9.24 -6.15 8.02
C ALA A 303 10.57 -5.61 8.57
N PHE A 304 10.52 -4.80 9.63
CA PHE A 304 11.70 -4.32 10.34
C PHE A 304 12.56 -5.49 10.87
N ARG A 305 11.95 -6.43 11.60
CA ARG A 305 12.64 -7.60 12.20
C ARG A 305 13.31 -8.47 11.13
N GLU A 306 12.63 -8.77 10.04
CA GLU A 306 13.19 -9.59 8.96
C GLU A 306 14.30 -8.83 8.21
N SER A 307 14.18 -7.53 8.04
CA SER A 307 15.26 -6.70 7.49
C SER A 307 16.50 -6.66 8.39
N VAL A 308 16.35 -6.60 9.72
CA VAL A 308 17.46 -6.76 10.68
C VAL A 308 18.12 -8.13 10.55
N LYS A 309 17.32 -9.19 10.39
CA LYS A 309 17.82 -10.57 10.25
C LYS A 309 18.62 -10.75 8.97
N ILE A 310 18.12 -10.24 7.83
CA ILE A 310 18.82 -10.24 6.54
C ILE A 310 20.16 -9.52 6.67
N GLU A 311 20.15 -8.29 7.18
CA GLU A 311 21.35 -7.47 7.33
C GLU A 311 22.39 -8.17 8.21
N ARG A 312 21.99 -8.66 9.40
CA ARG A 312 22.88 -9.35 10.33
C ARG A 312 23.45 -10.64 9.74
N ALA A 313 22.65 -11.43 9.03
CA ALA A 313 23.11 -12.67 8.41
C ALA A 313 24.17 -12.43 7.33
N LEU A 314 23.97 -11.42 6.48
CA LEU A 314 24.90 -11.07 5.41
C LEU A 314 26.17 -10.37 5.95
N ASN A 315 26.03 -9.52 6.98
CA ASN A 315 27.18 -8.96 7.71
C ASN A 315 28.04 -10.07 8.35
N ALA A 316 27.42 -11.11 8.91
CA ALA A 316 28.14 -12.23 9.51
C ALA A 316 28.95 -13.04 8.48
N ARG A 317 28.42 -13.23 7.26
CA ARG A 317 29.14 -13.87 6.14
C ARG A 317 30.34 -13.03 5.70
N LEU A 318 30.18 -11.71 5.54
CA LEU A 318 31.29 -10.79 5.27
C LEU A 318 32.37 -10.87 6.35
N ALA A 319 31.98 -10.88 7.62
CA ALA A 319 32.91 -10.99 8.75
C ALA A 319 33.64 -12.35 8.79
N ALA A 320 33.02 -13.42 8.24
CA ALA A 320 33.65 -14.72 8.05
C ALA A 320 34.60 -14.79 6.83
N GLY A 321 34.68 -13.70 6.04
CA GLY A 321 35.53 -13.61 4.86
C GLY A 321 34.90 -14.14 3.57
N GLU A 322 33.58 -14.35 3.55
CA GLU A 322 32.85 -14.66 2.32
C GLU A 322 32.67 -13.40 1.47
N GLU A 323 32.66 -13.57 0.14
CA GLU A 323 32.27 -12.52 -0.80
C GLU A 323 30.76 -12.59 -1.03
N LEU A 324 30.08 -11.45 -0.96
CA LEU A 324 28.67 -11.33 -1.32
C LEU A 324 28.53 -11.08 -2.82
N THR A 325 27.49 -11.63 -3.43
CA THR A 325 27.07 -11.22 -4.78
C THR A 325 26.56 -9.78 -4.78
N GLU A 326 26.41 -9.17 -5.95
CA GLU A 326 25.82 -7.83 -6.07
C GLU A 326 24.39 -7.78 -5.51
N VAL A 327 23.58 -8.81 -5.80
CA VAL A 327 22.21 -8.95 -5.28
C VAL A 327 22.20 -9.10 -3.76
N GLU A 328 23.10 -9.90 -3.19
CA GLU A 328 23.22 -10.06 -1.74
C GLU A 328 23.62 -8.73 -1.07
N GLU A 329 24.52 -7.96 -1.67
CA GLU A 329 24.92 -6.64 -1.15
C GLU A 329 23.77 -5.62 -1.24
N GLN A 330 23.00 -5.63 -2.32
CA GLN A 330 21.78 -4.81 -2.43
C GLN A 330 20.74 -5.21 -1.37
N MET A 331 20.53 -6.51 -1.16
CA MET A 331 19.60 -7.01 -0.15
C MET A 331 20.05 -6.63 1.28
N ARG A 332 21.36 -6.72 1.57
CA ARG A 332 21.95 -6.32 2.86
C ARG A 332 21.77 -4.83 3.13
N SER A 333 22.16 -3.99 2.17
CA SER A 333 22.07 -2.53 2.30
C SER A 333 20.62 -2.06 2.38
N THR A 334 19.73 -2.56 1.52
CA THR A 334 18.29 -2.24 1.56
C THR A 334 17.64 -2.69 2.85
N GLY A 335 18.02 -3.85 3.41
CA GLY A 335 17.57 -4.29 4.74
C GLY A 335 17.90 -3.28 5.84
N LYS A 336 19.07 -2.63 5.80
CA LYS A 336 19.38 -1.54 6.73
C LYS A 336 18.49 -0.32 6.48
N LEU A 337 18.23 0.03 5.23
CA LEU A 337 17.41 1.18 4.85
C LEU A 337 15.94 1.03 5.25
N VAL A 338 15.37 -0.18 5.13
CA VAL A 338 13.99 -0.48 5.58
C VAL A 338 13.82 -0.19 7.07
N GLN A 339 14.84 -0.46 7.90
CA GLN A 339 14.78 -0.15 9.32
C GLN A 339 14.54 1.33 9.59
N TYR A 340 15.26 2.22 8.88
CA TYR A 340 15.02 3.66 8.99
C TYR A 340 13.67 4.07 8.42
N ALA A 341 13.29 3.52 7.27
CA ALA A 341 12.03 3.84 6.60
C ALA A 341 10.84 3.60 7.53
N VAL A 342 10.75 2.40 8.12
CA VAL A 342 9.70 2.03 9.08
C VAL A 342 9.65 3.01 10.25
N ILE A 343 10.79 3.28 10.89
CA ILE A 343 10.86 4.15 12.07
C ILE A 343 10.41 5.58 11.71
N PHE A 344 10.98 6.15 10.66
CA PHE A 344 10.75 7.55 10.35
C PHE A 344 9.36 7.81 9.79
N ASP A 345 8.77 6.91 9.01
CA ASP A 345 7.38 7.11 8.58
C ASP A 345 6.39 6.93 9.73
N ARG A 346 6.55 5.89 10.55
CA ARG A 346 5.69 5.70 11.73
C ARG A 346 5.78 6.89 12.67
N ILE A 347 6.99 7.40 12.92
CA ILE A 347 7.19 8.50 13.88
C ILE A 347 6.85 9.87 13.26
N PHE A 348 7.27 10.19 12.04
CA PHE A 348 7.16 11.56 11.51
C PHE A 348 5.99 11.81 10.57
N ARG A 349 5.46 10.77 9.91
CA ARG A 349 4.37 10.91 8.95
C ARG A 349 3.07 10.35 9.49
N PHE A 350 3.00 9.05 9.74
CA PHE A 350 1.77 8.35 10.10
C PHE A 350 1.15 8.87 11.39
N ALA A 351 1.98 9.13 12.42
CA ALA A 351 1.53 9.66 13.71
C ALA A 351 0.65 10.93 13.62
N ILE A 352 0.87 11.74 12.58
CA ILE A 352 0.29 13.09 12.42
C ILE A 352 -0.37 13.32 11.05
N THR A 353 -0.54 12.28 10.23
CA THR A 353 -1.26 12.37 8.95
C THR A 353 -2.75 12.06 9.14
N GLY A 354 -3.61 12.82 8.45
CA GLY A 354 -5.06 12.60 8.46
C GLY A 354 -5.78 13.22 9.67
N SER A 355 -7.05 12.86 9.85
CA SER A 355 -7.87 13.35 10.98
C SER A 355 -7.53 12.61 12.28
N ARG A 356 -8.01 13.11 13.42
CA ARG A 356 -7.95 12.40 14.71
C ARG A 356 -9.15 11.47 14.97
N VAL A 357 -9.98 11.22 13.95
CA VAL A 357 -11.15 10.34 14.08
C VAL A 357 -10.73 8.91 13.80
N ARG A 358 -10.55 8.13 14.87
CA ARG A 358 -10.25 6.68 14.84
C ARG A 358 -9.04 6.35 13.95
N ASN A 359 -8.04 7.22 13.97
CA ASN A 359 -6.85 7.14 13.14
C ASN A 359 -5.91 6.05 13.67
N TYR A 360 -6.00 4.87 13.06
CA TYR A 360 -5.27 3.70 13.52
C TYR A 360 -3.76 3.80 13.22
N ASP A 361 -3.37 4.33 12.07
CA ASP A 361 -1.96 4.54 11.72
C ASP A 361 -1.30 5.55 12.66
N GLY A 362 -2.04 6.61 12.98
CA GLY A 362 -1.63 7.63 13.94
C GLY A 362 -1.30 7.04 15.31
N LEU A 363 -2.11 6.11 15.80
CA LEU A 363 -1.86 5.42 17.07
C LEU A 363 -0.65 4.48 16.99
N GLY A 364 -0.46 3.74 15.90
CA GLY A 364 0.71 2.87 15.72
C GLY A 364 2.03 3.64 15.81
N GLY A 365 2.10 4.81 15.18
CA GLY A 365 3.25 5.71 15.28
C GLY A 365 3.53 6.22 16.70
N GLN A 366 2.48 6.63 17.42
CA GLN A 366 2.60 7.06 18.82
C GLN A 366 3.08 5.92 19.74
N LEU A 367 2.59 4.70 19.50
CA LEU A 367 2.95 3.51 20.27
C LEU A 367 4.45 3.21 20.11
N LEU A 368 4.95 3.19 18.87
CA LEU A 368 6.38 2.99 18.59
C LEU A 368 7.25 4.07 19.24
N PHE A 369 6.90 5.34 19.07
CA PHE A 369 7.65 6.46 19.66
C PHE A 369 7.71 6.39 21.18
N ALA A 370 6.56 6.16 21.83
CA ALA A 370 6.48 6.09 23.27
C ALA A 370 7.24 4.87 23.83
N TRP A 371 7.18 3.73 23.14
CA TRP A 371 7.96 2.54 23.49
C TRP A 371 9.46 2.81 23.48
N LEU A 372 9.99 3.35 22.37
CA LEU A 372 11.42 3.67 22.24
C LEU A 372 11.89 4.68 23.30
N ARG A 373 11.03 5.65 23.63
CA ARG A 373 11.29 6.60 24.72
C ARG A 373 11.33 5.92 26.10
N GLN A 374 10.37 5.05 26.41
CA GLN A 374 10.34 4.33 27.69
C GLN A 374 11.57 3.42 27.88
N LYS A 375 12.20 3.00 26.78
CA LYS A 375 13.44 2.22 26.76
C LYS A 375 14.71 3.05 26.76
N HIS A 376 14.62 4.38 26.76
CA HIS A 376 15.77 5.30 26.63
C HIS A 376 16.58 5.10 25.36
N VAL A 377 15.93 4.66 24.28
CA VAL A 377 16.52 4.47 22.95
C VAL A 377 16.22 5.66 22.03
N LEU A 378 15.15 6.40 22.33
CA LEU A 378 14.80 7.66 21.69
C LEU A 378 14.59 8.72 22.78
N ASP A 379 15.30 9.84 22.67
CA ASP A 379 15.14 10.97 23.57
C ASP A 379 14.73 12.25 22.83
N TRP A 380 13.90 13.06 23.48
CA TRP A 380 13.58 14.42 23.05
C TRP A 380 13.91 15.39 24.18
N THR A 381 15.06 16.05 24.06
CA THR A 381 15.66 16.91 25.08
C THR A 381 16.14 18.20 24.42
N ASP A 382 15.92 19.34 25.06
CA ASP A 382 16.33 20.66 24.53
C ASP A 382 15.87 20.93 23.09
N VAL A 383 14.68 20.41 22.74
CA VAL A 383 14.06 20.52 21.40
C VAL A 383 14.89 19.81 20.31
N SER A 384 15.73 18.84 20.69
CA SER A 384 16.45 17.95 19.78
C SER A 384 16.01 16.51 20.02
N LEU A 385 15.81 15.77 18.93
CA LEU A 385 15.52 14.34 18.94
C LEU A 385 16.82 13.57 18.67
N SER A 386 17.08 12.53 19.46
CA SER A 386 18.26 11.67 19.30
C SER A 386 17.88 10.20 19.49
N PHE A 387 18.61 9.32 18.80
CA PHE A 387 18.46 7.88 18.91
C PHE A 387 19.78 7.23 19.36
N ASP A 388 19.68 6.19 20.19
CA ASP A 388 20.74 5.18 20.34
C ASP A 388 20.58 4.14 19.21
N TRP A 389 21.20 4.42 18.06
CA TRP A 389 21.05 3.62 16.85
C TRP A 389 21.47 2.15 17.00
N ASP A 390 22.39 1.86 17.93
CA ASP A 390 22.84 0.49 18.19
C ASP A 390 21.77 -0.31 18.98
N ALA A 391 21.04 0.36 19.87
CA ALA A 391 19.97 -0.23 20.69
C ALA A 391 18.60 -0.28 19.99
N VAL A 392 18.40 0.55 18.95
CA VAL A 392 17.14 0.63 18.17
C VAL A 392 16.63 -0.74 17.72
N PRO A 393 17.41 -1.60 17.04
CA PRO A 393 16.88 -2.85 16.49
C PRO A 393 16.25 -3.74 17.56
N ASP A 394 16.94 -3.91 18.70
CA ASP A 394 16.49 -4.81 19.75
C ASP A 394 15.24 -4.25 20.47
N ALA A 395 15.15 -2.93 20.67
CA ALA A 395 13.98 -2.30 21.28
C ALA A 395 12.73 -2.35 20.38
N VAL A 396 12.90 -2.19 19.07
CA VAL A 396 11.81 -2.31 18.09
C VAL A 396 11.32 -3.77 18.02
N VAL A 397 12.24 -4.73 17.96
CA VAL A 397 11.91 -6.17 17.99
C VAL A 397 11.20 -6.55 19.29
N GLU A 398 11.58 -5.98 20.44
CA GLU A 398 10.89 -6.22 21.71
C GLU A 398 9.41 -5.78 21.68
N LEU A 399 9.09 -4.66 21.02
CA LEU A 399 7.69 -4.25 20.82
C LEU A 399 6.95 -5.24 19.90
N GLY A 400 7.61 -5.67 18.83
CA GLY A 400 7.09 -6.72 17.95
C GLY A 400 6.75 -8.00 18.71
N ASP A 401 7.67 -8.47 19.57
CA ASP A 401 7.48 -9.66 20.41
C ASP A 401 6.29 -9.51 21.36
N ALA A 402 6.08 -8.34 21.95
CA ALA A 402 4.93 -8.09 22.83
C ALA A 402 3.59 -8.17 22.06
N ILE A 403 3.55 -7.66 20.83
CA ILE A 403 2.37 -7.75 19.96
C ILE A 403 2.16 -9.19 19.47
N ASP A 404 3.23 -9.88 19.06
CA ASP A 404 3.18 -11.28 18.66
C ASP A 404 2.69 -12.18 19.80
N GLU A 405 3.11 -11.92 21.05
CA GLU A 405 2.62 -12.64 22.22
C GLU A 405 1.12 -12.37 22.49
N LEU A 406 0.67 -11.11 22.34
CA LEU A 406 -0.74 -10.75 22.43
C LEU A 406 -1.58 -11.57 21.42
N TYR A 407 -1.07 -11.67 20.19
CA TYR A 407 -1.66 -12.35 19.05
C TYR A 407 -1.67 -13.87 19.20
N TRP A 408 -0.55 -14.46 19.62
CA TRP A 408 -0.44 -15.89 19.92
C TRP A 408 -1.46 -16.31 20.99
N LYS A 409 -1.60 -15.52 22.08
CA LYS A 409 -2.61 -15.76 23.12
C LYS A 409 -4.06 -15.59 22.65
N SER A 410 -4.31 -15.08 21.45
CA SER A 410 -5.67 -14.88 20.94
C SER A 410 -6.43 -16.20 20.74
N ILE A 411 -5.71 -17.28 20.43
CA ILE A 411 -6.28 -18.63 20.21
C ILE A 411 -7.02 -19.12 21.46
N ASP A 412 -6.51 -18.80 22.65
CA ASP A 412 -7.07 -19.21 23.93
C ASP A 412 -8.06 -18.19 24.51
N ARG A 413 -8.25 -17.03 23.86
CA ARG A 413 -9.05 -15.91 24.40
C ARG A 413 -10.39 -15.77 23.66
N PRO A 414 -11.51 -15.60 24.39
CA PRO A 414 -12.72 -15.06 23.78
C PRO A 414 -12.44 -13.70 23.13
N LYS A 415 -13.06 -13.44 21.99
CA LYS A 415 -12.84 -12.23 21.18
C LYS A 415 -12.82 -10.92 21.98
N THR A 416 -13.84 -10.67 22.81
CA THR A 416 -13.92 -9.42 23.59
C THR A 416 -12.93 -9.36 24.74
N VAL A 417 -12.49 -10.51 25.26
CA VAL A 417 -11.41 -10.60 26.26
C VAL A 417 -10.06 -10.28 25.61
N HIS A 418 -9.83 -10.75 24.38
CA HIS A 418 -8.66 -10.37 23.60
C HIS A 418 -8.63 -8.86 23.32
N TRP A 419 -9.77 -8.24 23.00
CA TRP A 419 -9.86 -6.79 22.81
C TRP A 419 -9.48 -5.98 24.06
N LEU A 420 -9.87 -6.45 25.25
CA LEU A 420 -9.46 -5.83 26.52
C LEU A 420 -7.96 -5.97 26.75
N ALA A 421 -7.37 -7.14 26.46
CA ALA A 421 -5.92 -7.34 26.57
C ALA A 421 -5.13 -6.49 25.57
N ALA A 422 -5.65 -6.29 24.36
CA ALA A 422 -5.06 -5.39 23.36
C ALA A 422 -5.09 -3.93 23.86
N TYR A 423 -6.21 -3.50 24.44
CA TYR A 423 -6.32 -2.16 25.04
C TYR A 423 -5.34 -1.98 26.22
N GLU A 424 -5.19 -3.00 27.06
CA GLU A 424 -4.20 -3.00 28.16
C GLU A 424 -2.77 -2.84 27.63
N LEU A 425 -2.39 -3.58 26.58
CA LEU A 425 -1.07 -3.43 25.94
C LEU A 425 -0.84 -2.00 25.47
N VAL A 426 -1.80 -1.41 24.74
CA VAL A 426 -1.68 -0.04 24.23
C VAL A 426 -1.59 0.97 25.37
N THR A 427 -2.46 0.86 26.38
CA THR A 427 -2.52 1.82 27.50
C THR A 427 -1.33 1.76 28.46
N ASN A 428 -0.60 0.65 28.50
CA ASN A 428 0.67 0.57 29.22
C ASN A 428 1.78 1.44 28.59
N VAL A 429 1.61 1.86 27.34
CA VAL A 429 2.61 2.62 26.58
C VAL A 429 2.10 4.02 26.24
N VAL A 430 0.87 4.15 25.76
CA VAL A 430 0.24 5.41 25.33
C VAL A 430 -0.93 5.74 26.25
N THR A 431 -0.93 6.95 26.79
CA THR A 431 -2.00 7.40 27.69
C THR A 431 -3.32 7.59 26.93
N PRO A 432 -4.44 6.96 27.36
CA PRO A 432 -5.75 7.16 26.73
C PRO A 432 -6.33 8.55 27.07
N ASN A 433 -7.37 8.93 26.35
CA ASN A 433 -8.12 10.16 26.59
C ASN A 433 -8.65 10.19 28.04
N PRO A 434 -8.52 11.31 28.77
CA PRO A 434 -9.04 11.42 30.14
C PRO A 434 -10.54 11.16 30.29
N ALA A 435 -11.32 11.27 29.21
CA ALA A 435 -12.76 10.99 29.18
C ALA A 435 -13.09 9.57 28.67
N SER A 436 -12.10 8.70 28.50
CA SER A 436 -12.29 7.36 27.94
C SER A 436 -13.10 6.46 28.87
N VAL A 437 -14.24 5.97 28.37
CA VAL A 437 -15.05 4.93 29.03
C VAL A 437 -14.30 3.59 29.07
N TRP A 438 -13.43 3.33 28.09
CA TRP A 438 -12.59 2.13 28.09
C TRP A 438 -11.55 2.17 29.23
N ALA A 439 -10.91 3.32 29.45
CA ALA A 439 -9.91 3.51 30.52
C ALA A 439 -10.54 3.48 31.91
N GLU A 440 -11.77 3.99 32.08
CA GLU A 440 -12.53 3.89 33.34
C GLU A 440 -13.01 2.46 33.63
N GLY A 441 -13.11 1.63 32.60
CA GLY A 441 -13.67 0.29 32.64
C GLY A 441 -15.08 0.25 32.05
N LEU A 442 -15.26 -0.59 31.03
CA LEU A 442 -16.53 -0.69 30.31
C LEU A 442 -17.69 -1.10 31.25
N PRO A 443 -18.90 -0.53 31.07
CA PRO A 443 -20.07 -0.89 31.86
C PRO A 443 -20.42 -2.38 31.76
N ARG A 444 -21.04 -2.94 32.80
CA ARG A 444 -21.38 -4.37 32.89
C ARG A 444 -22.27 -4.82 31.72
N GLU A 445 -23.20 -3.98 31.29
CA GLU A 445 -24.08 -4.24 30.15
C GLU A 445 -23.34 -4.35 28.82
N VAL A 446 -22.20 -3.66 28.68
CA VAL A 446 -21.31 -3.80 27.52
C VAL A 446 -20.46 -5.05 27.67
N LEU A 447 -19.87 -5.28 28.84
CA LEU A 447 -19.04 -6.46 29.11
C LEU A 447 -19.79 -7.79 28.95
N ALA A 448 -21.07 -7.81 29.33
CA ALA A 448 -21.95 -8.98 29.17
C ALA A 448 -22.76 -8.95 27.86
N GLY A 449 -22.57 -7.92 27.04
CA GLY A 449 -23.35 -7.65 25.82
C GLY A 449 -22.66 -8.08 24.53
N PRO A 450 -23.25 -7.75 23.37
CA PRO A 450 -22.65 -8.05 22.08
C PRO A 450 -21.40 -7.17 21.81
N PRO A 451 -20.44 -7.63 20.97
CA PRO A 451 -19.21 -6.89 20.64
C PRO A 451 -19.43 -5.47 20.11
N LYS A 452 -20.59 -5.17 19.52
CA LYS A 452 -20.94 -3.83 19.03
C LYS A 452 -20.82 -2.76 20.13
N GLY A 453 -21.20 -3.07 21.37
CA GLY A 453 -21.10 -2.12 22.48
C GLY A 453 -19.67 -1.68 22.79
N TYR A 454 -18.70 -2.60 22.67
CA TYR A 454 -17.28 -2.30 22.80
C TYR A 454 -16.84 -1.29 21.74
N THR A 455 -17.21 -1.52 20.47
CA THR A 455 -16.86 -0.64 19.35
C THR A 455 -17.56 0.72 19.36
N ASP A 456 -18.78 0.78 19.91
CA ASP A 456 -19.56 2.02 19.96
C ASP A 456 -19.01 2.98 21.03
N LEU A 457 -18.41 2.45 22.11
CA LEU A 457 -17.86 3.24 23.22
C LEU A 457 -16.40 3.65 23.06
N VAL A 458 -15.72 3.26 21.98
CA VAL A 458 -14.39 3.81 21.65
C VAL A 458 -14.56 5.24 21.17
N MET A 459 -13.84 6.19 21.77
CA MET A 459 -13.87 7.59 21.33
C MET A 459 -13.24 7.74 19.94
N ASP A 460 -13.61 8.81 19.24
CA ASP A 460 -12.96 9.13 17.97
C ASP A 460 -11.46 9.41 18.19
N ASP A 461 -11.09 10.19 19.21
CA ASP A 461 -9.70 10.40 19.63
C ASP A 461 -9.44 9.75 21.00
N GLU A 462 -9.55 8.42 21.03
CA GLU A 462 -9.31 7.58 22.22
C GLU A 462 -7.88 7.70 22.78
N PHE A 463 -6.92 8.01 21.91
CA PHE A 463 -5.50 8.17 22.25
C PHE A 463 -4.98 9.50 21.66
N PRO A 464 -5.19 10.62 22.38
CA PRO A 464 -4.82 11.94 21.88
C PRO A 464 -3.31 12.09 21.72
N LEU A 465 -2.90 13.07 20.91
CA LEU A 465 -1.49 13.34 20.65
C LEU A 465 -0.74 13.68 21.95
N SER A 466 0.46 13.12 22.10
CA SER A 466 1.39 13.55 23.15
C SER A 466 1.86 15.00 22.92
N MET A 467 2.42 15.64 23.94
CA MET A 467 2.98 17.00 23.83
C MET A 467 4.03 17.14 22.71
N PHE A 468 4.81 16.09 22.46
CA PHE A 468 5.75 16.06 21.33
C PHE A 468 4.99 16.14 20.01
N TYR A 469 3.98 15.28 19.83
CA TYR A 469 3.22 15.21 18.59
C TYR A 469 2.33 16.44 18.35
N GLU A 470 1.74 17.03 19.38
CA GLU A 470 1.03 18.30 19.23
C GLU A 470 1.94 19.42 18.71
N ALA A 471 3.21 19.43 19.12
CA ALA A 471 4.18 20.42 18.65
C ALA A 471 4.70 20.10 17.25
N LEU A 472 4.93 18.82 16.94
CA LEU A 472 5.37 18.36 15.63
C LEU A 472 4.28 18.59 14.58
N ASP A 473 3.05 18.17 14.84
CA ASP A 473 1.89 18.33 13.94
C ASP A 473 1.71 19.78 13.48
N LYS A 474 1.72 20.73 14.43
CA LYS A 474 1.60 22.16 14.12
C LYS A 474 2.65 22.68 13.15
N LYS A 475 3.87 22.12 13.18
CA LYS A 475 4.98 22.52 12.31
C LYS A 475 5.00 21.74 11.00
N MET A 476 4.60 20.48 11.02
CA MET A 476 4.66 19.57 9.89
C MET A 476 3.43 19.66 8.99
N LYS A 477 2.30 20.16 9.48
CA LYS A 477 1.04 20.23 8.73
C LYS A 477 1.19 20.83 7.32
N PRO A 478 1.85 21.99 7.11
CA PRO A 478 2.04 22.53 5.76
C PRO A 478 2.87 21.61 4.85
N VAL A 479 3.84 20.88 5.40
CA VAL A 479 4.66 19.93 4.64
C VAL A 479 3.83 18.72 4.24
N ILE A 480 3.07 18.14 5.16
CA ILE A 480 2.20 16.98 4.88
C ILE A 480 1.15 17.35 3.82
N GLU A 481 0.49 18.49 3.97
CA GLU A 481 -0.49 19.01 2.99
C GLU A 481 0.15 19.24 1.60
N SER A 482 1.43 19.58 1.53
CA SER A 482 2.16 19.75 0.25
C SER A 482 2.45 18.44 -0.49
N THR A 483 2.18 17.28 0.11
CA THR A 483 2.45 15.97 -0.49
C THR A 483 1.23 15.32 -1.14
N VAL A 484 0.08 16.00 -1.16
CA VAL A 484 -1.10 15.57 -1.91
C VAL A 484 -0.75 15.51 -3.40
N GLY A 485 -1.04 14.40 -4.06
CA GLY A 485 -0.77 14.22 -5.49
C GLY A 485 0.69 13.97 -5.88
N ILE A 486 1.64 14.06 -4.93
CA ILE A 486 3.09 13.95 -5.19
C ILE A 486 3.47 12.66 -5.91
N THR A 487 4.44 12.76 -6.81
CA THR A 487 5.06 11.66 -7.56
C THR A 487 6.59 11.76 -7.47
N ALA A 488 7.29 10.78 -8.04
CA ALA A 488 8.74 10.87 -8.21
C ALA A 488 9.21 12.15 -8.95
N ALA A 489 8.41 12.71 -9.86
CA ALA A 489 8.79 13.89 -10.64
C ALA A 489 8.81 15.19 -9.81
N ASP A 490 8.12 15.20 -8.66
CA ASP A 490 8.00 16.35 -7.75
C ASP A 490 9.08 16.36 -6.66
N ALA A 491 9.90 15.32 -6.58
CA ALA A 491 10.64 14.91 -5.40
C ALA A 491 12.00 15.61 -5.20
#